data_AF-A0A538LFW8-F1
#
_entry.id   AF-A0A538LFW8-F1
#
_cell.length_a   1.000
_cell.length_b   1.000
_cell.length_c   1.000
_cell.angle_alpha   90.00
_cell.angle_beta   90.00
_cell.angle_gamma   90.00
#
_symmetry.space_group_name_H-M   'P 1'
#
loop_
_entity.id
_entity.type
_entity.pdbx_description
1 polymer ?
#
loop_
_entity_poly.entity_id
_entity_poly.type
_entity_poly.pdbx_seq_one_letter_code
_entity_poly.pdbx_strand_id
1 'polypeptide(L)'
;MPDGPRQKIRIRLKAYDHEVIDQSTKKIVETVLRTQATLRGPVPLPTEKHRYTVIRSPHKYKDSCEHFEMRIHKRLLDIVEHSPKTVDSLQRLDLPAGVDVEIKIQTA
;
A
#
# COMPACT_ATOMS: atom_id res chain seq x y z
N MET A 1 4.79 -20.94 28.57
CA MET A 1 4.44 -19.53 28.27
C MET A 1 5.21 -19.12 27.03
N PRO A 2 4.61 -18.56 25.97
CA PRO A 2 5.37 -17.98 24.88
C PRO A 2 5.30 -16.46 24.97
N ASP A 3 6.16 -15.86 25.80
CA ASP A 3 6.48 -14.44 25.76
C ASP A 3 7.82 -14.29 25.01
N GLY A 4 7.75 -14.42 23.69
CA GLY A 4 8.77 -13.87 22.79
C GLY A 4 8.35 -12.47 22.35
N PRO A 5 9.29 -11.56 22.02
CA PRO A 5 8.95 -10.22 21.57
C PRO A 5 8.03 -10.31 20.34
N ARG A 6 6.80 -9.81 20.48
CA ARG A 6 5.83 -9.77 19.37
C ARG A 6 6.33 -8.76 18.33
N GLN A 7 7.11 -9.24 17.38
CA GLN A 7 7.58 -8.40 16.27
C GLN A 7 6.41 -8.12 15.34
N LYS A 8 5.97 -6.86 15.30
CA LYS A 8 4.87 -6.45 14.44
C LYS A 8 5.42 -6.03 13.10
N ILE A 9 4.88 -6.59 12.02
CA ILE A 9 5.27 -6.22 10.66
C ILE A 9 4.20 -5.28 10.11
N ARG A 10 4.61 -4.04 9.82
CA ARG A 10 3.75 -3.07 9.15
C ARG A 10 4.11 -2.96 7.69
N ILE A 11 3.14 -3.19 6.83
CA ILE A 11 3.27 -3.11 5.39
C ILE A 11 2.46 -1.88 4.94
N ARG A 12 3.14 -0.92 4.31
CA ARG A 12 2.49 0.22 3.66
C ARG A 12 2.52 -0.01 2.16
N LEU A 13 1.35 0.03 1.54
CA LEU A 13 1.21 0.00 0.10
C LEU A 13 0.90 1.41 -0.38
N LYS A 14 1.57 1.87 -1.44
CA LYS A 14 1.26 3.12 -2.14
C LYS A 14 1.12 2.80 -3.62
N ALA A 15 0.10 3.34 -4.28
CA ALA A 15 -0.07 3.21 -5.71
C ALA A 15 -0.79 4.44 -6.27
N TYR A 16 -0.59 4.68 -7.56
CA TYR A 16 -1.35 5.70 -8.30
C TYR A 16 -2.72 5.20 -8.75
N ASP A 17 -2.84 3.90 -8.99
CA ASP A 17 -4.10 3.25 -9.36
C ASP A 17 -4.70 2.49 -8.17
N HIS A 18 -5.97 2.75 -7.90
CA HIS A 18 -6.76 2.09 -6.87
C HIS A 18 -7.08 0.61 -7.16
N GLU A 19 -7.27 0.23 -8.43
CA GLU A 19 -7.66 -1.15 -8.78
C GLU A 19 -6.52 -2.14 -8.51
N VAL A 20 -5.32 -1.74 -8.90
CA VAL A 20 -4.10 -2.54 -8.75
C VAL A 20 -3.76 -2.75 -7.27
N ILE A 21 -3.89 -1.70 -6.45
CA ILE A 21 -3.64 -1.81 -5.00
C ILE A 21 -4.74 -2.62 -4.29
N ASP A 22 -5.99 -2.58 -4.76
CA ASP A 22 -7.08 -3.43 -4.28
C ASP A 22 -6.79 -4.91 -4.53
N GLN A 23 -6.44 -5.23 -5.77
CA GLN A 23 -6.12 -6.60 -6.16
C GLN A 23 -4.90 -7.14 -5.39
N SER A 24 -3.85 -6.31 -5.27
CA SER A 24 -2.64 -6.67 -4.52
C SER A 24 -2.93 -6.90 -3.04
N THR A 25 -3.72 -6.02 -2.44
CA THR A 25 -4.11 -6.15 -1.03
C THR A 25 -4.89 -7.43 -0.79
N LYS A 26 -5.84 -7.78 -1.67
CA LYS A 26 -6.60 -9.03 -1.58
C LYS A 26 -5.69 -10.26 -1.67
N LYS A 27 -4.76 -10.29 -2.62
CA LYS A 27 -3.77 -11.37 -2.77
C LYS A 27 -2.88 -11.54 -1.52
N ILE A 28 -2.45 -10.42 -0.93
CA ILE A 28 -1.65 -10.44 0.31
C ILE A 28 -2.48 -11.01 1.45
N VAL A 29 -3.72 -10.55 1.63
CA VAL A 29 -4.62 -11.06 2.67
C VAL A 29 -4.88 -12.56 2.52
N GLU A 30 -5.16 -13.03 1.31
CA GLU A 30 -5.37 -14.46 1.02
C GLU A 30 -4.12 -15.31 1.34
N THR A 31 -2.93 -14.80 0.99
CA THR A 31 -1.67 -15.47 1.28
C THR A 31 -1.42 -15.56 2.78
N VAL A 32 -1.70 -14.49 3.51
CA VAL A 32 -1.55 -14.45 4.97
C VAL A 32 -2.51 -15.41 5.66
N LEU A 33 -3.77 -15.47 5.20
CA LEU A 33 -4.78 -16.43 5.66
C LEU A 33 -4.33 -17.88 5.43
N ARG A 34 -3.78 -18.19 4.25
CA ARG A 34 -3.24 -19.52 3.94
C ARG A 34 -2.08 -19.93 4.86
N THR A 35 -1.27 -18.98 5.31
CA THR A 35 -0.15 -19.24 6.23
C THR A 35 -0.53 -19.23 7.71
N GLN A 36 -1.81 -19.06 8.04
CA GLN A 36 -2.33 -18.99 9.43
C GLN A 36 -1.68 -17.91 10.30
N ALA A 37 -1.36 -16.75 9.71
CA ALA A 37 -0.90 -15.58 10.47
C ALA A 37 -2.06 -14.64 10.81
N THR A 38 -2.06 -14.04 12.00
CA THR A 38 -3.11 -13.11 12.42
C THR A 38 -2.89 -11.75 11.78
N LEU A 39 -3.80 -11.39 10.86
CA LEU A 39 -3.78 -10.15 10.12
C LEU A 39 -4.69 -9.10 10.78
N ARG A 40 -4.18 -7.88 10.92
CA ARG A 40 -5.03 -6.70 11.06
C ARG A 40 -5.41 -6.24 9.66
N GLY A 41 -6.71 -6.26 9.38
CA GLY A 41 -7.33 -6.04 8.07
C GLY A 41 -6.74 -4.85 7.30
N PRO A 42 -6.88 -4.85 5.95
CA PRO A 42 -6.39 -3.76 5.13
C PRO A 42 -7.07 -2.45 5.49
N VAL A 43 -6.32 -1.53 6.09
CA VAL A 43 -6.82 -0.20 6.48
C VAL A 43 -6.58 0.76 5.32
N PRO A 44 -7.63 1.27 4.66
CA PRO A 44 -7.48 2.32 3.67
C PRO A 44 -7.08 3.61 4.40
N LEU A 45 -5.94 4.17 4.02
CA LEU A 45 -5.55 5.50 4.47
C LEU A 45 -6.12 6.54 3.49
N PRO A 46 -6.37 7.78 3.95
CA PRO A 46 -6.82 8.85 3.08
C PRO A 46 -5.91 9.01 1.85
N THR A 47 -6.53 9.15 0.68
CA THR A 47 -5.82 9.37 -0.57
C THR A 47 -5.26 10.79 -0.60
N GLU A 48 -3.98 10.94 -0.88
CA GLU A 48 -3.40 12.26 -1.11
C GLU A 48 -3.75 12.71 -2.53
N LYS A 49 -4.31 13.93 -2.62
CA LYS A 49 -4.73 14.55 -3.88
C LYS A 49 -3.85 15.76 -4.14
N HIS A 50 -3.00 15.68 -5.15
CA HIS A 50 -2.20 16.81 -5.61
C HIS A 50 -2.82 17.38 -6.87
N ARG A 51 -3.36 18.60 -6.77
CA ARG A 51 -3.96 19.32 -7.90
C ARG A 51 -2.97 20.35 -8.43
N TYR A 52 -2.71 20.32 -9.73
CA TYR A 52 -1.90 21.31 -10.41
C TYR A 52 -2.68 21.85 -11.60
N THR A 53 -2.64 23.18 -11.75
CA THR A 53 -3.30 23.86 -12.84
C THR A 53 -2.22 24.41 -13.76
N VAL A 54 -2.26 24.01 -15.03
CA VAL A 54 -1.28 24.43 -16.05
C VAL A 54 -2.01 25.21 -17.13
N ILE A 55 -1.43 26.31 -17.58
CA ILE A 55 -1.98 27.07 -18.71
C ILE A 55 -1.69 26.27 -19.99
N ARG A 56 -2.72 26.01 -20.81
CA ARG A 56 -2.57 25.27 -22.06
C ARG A 56 -1.70 26.00 -23.09
N SER A 57 -1.89 27.31 -23.19
CA SER A 57 -1.23 28.12 -24.20
C SER A 57 0.04 28.77 -23.67
N PRO A 58 1.15 28.79 -24.44
CA PRO A 58 2.35 29.52 -24.06
C PRO A 58 2.17 31.04 -24.05
N HIS A 59 1.15 31.61 -24.70
CA HIS A 59 0.94 33.06 -24.76
C HIS A 59 -0.54 33.49 -24.73
N LYS A 60 -0.84 34.53 -23.93
CA LYS A 60 -2.09 35.33 -23.88
C LYS A 60 -3.37 34.66 -23.36
N TYR A 61 -3.57 33.34 -23.50
CA TYR A 61 -4.83 32.69 -23.11
C TYR A 61 -4.82 32.17 -21.66
N LYS A 62 -5.18 33.03 -20.70
CA LYS A 62 -5.25 32.68 -19.26
C LYS A 62 -6.47 31.81 -18.88
N ASP A 63 -7.59 31.98 -19.57
CA ASP A 63 -8.84 31.28 -19.23
C ASP A 63 -8.83 29.81 -19.68
N SER A 64 -7.88 29.44 -20.55
CA SER A 64 -7.64 28.05 -20.96
C SER A 64 -6.65 27.37 -20.02
N CYS A 65 -7.13 27.02 -18.82
CA CYS A 65 -6.38 26.26 -17.82
C CYS A 65 -6.74 24.76 -17.86
N GLU A 66 -5.73 23.90 -17.81
CA GLU A 66 -5.87 22.47 -17.55
C GLU A 66 -5.76 22.18 -16.07
N HIS A 67 -6.71 21.40 -15.56
CA HIS A 67 -6.69 20.91 -14.19
C HIS A 67 -6.24 19.46 -14.21
N PHE A 68 -5.04 19.23 -13.70
CA PHE A 68 -4.53 17.89 -13.50
C PHE A 68 -4.63 17.51 -12.02
N GLU A 69 -4.85 16.23 -11.77
CA GLU A 69 -4.90 15.65 -10.44
C GLU A 69 -4.04 14.39 -10.40
N MET A 70 -3.09 14.34 -9.49
CA MET A 70 -2.45 13.09 -9.08
C MET A 70 -3.12 12.59 -7.80
N ARG A 71 -3.58 11.34 -7.83
CA ARG A 71 -4.11 10.63 -6.68
C ARG A 71 -3.12 9.57 -6.23
N ILE A 72 -2.77 9.58 -4.95
CA ILE A 72 -1.93 8.56 -4.33
C ILE A 72 -2.81 7.79 -3.36
N HIS A 73 -3.06 6.53 -3.68
CA HIS A 73 -3.82 5.61 -2.86
C HIS A 73 -2.88 4.92 -1.88
N LYS A 74 -3.21 4.97 -0.59
CA LYS A 74 -2.39 4.43 0.48
C LYS A 74 -3.16 3.38 1.26
N ARG A 75 -2.51 2.26 1.57
CA ARG A 75 -3.08 1.22 2.43
C ARG A 75 -2.07 0.77 3.47
N LEU A 76 -2.56 0.43 4.64
CA LEU A 76 -1.78 -0.08 5.74
C LEU A 76 -2.27 -1.48 6.10
N LEU A 77 -1.36 -2.43 6.17
CA LEU A 77 -1.58 -3.77 6.70
C LEU A 77 -0.63 -3.96 7.89
N ASP A 78 -1.14 -4.58 8.96
CA ASP A 78 -0.35 -4.87 10.16
C ASP A 78 -0.49 -6.37 10.47
N ILE A 79 0.62 -7.07 10.61
CA ILE A 79 0.67 -8.51 10.94
C ILE A 79 1.09 -8.64 12.41
N VAL A 80 0.21 -9.22 13.23
CA VAL A 80 0.37 -9.30 14.69
C VAL A 80 1.17 -10.53 15.10
N GLU A 81 0.94 -11.66 14.43
CA GLU A 81 1.67 -12.91 14.66
C GLU A 81 2.39 -13.31 13.38
N HIS A 82 3.72 -13.44 13.46
CA HIS A 82 4.56 -13.79 12.34
C HIS A 82 4.99 -15.26 12.41
N SER A 83 4.75 -16.00 11.32
CA SER A 83 5.44 -17.26 11.05
C SER A 83 6.63 -16.97 10.11
N PRO A 84 7.81 -17.59 10.28
CA PRO A 84 8.92 -17.43 9.35
C PRO A 84 8.54 -17.82 7.91
N LYS A 85 7.57 -18.72 7.76
CA LYS A 85 6.98 -19.09 6.46
C LYS A 85 6.20 -17.94 5.81
N THR A 86 5.61 -17.05 6.60
CA THR A 86 4.84 -15.89 6.12
C THR A 86 5.77 -14.80 5.57
N VAL A 87 6.92 -14.56 6.20
CA VAL A 87 7.90 -13.56 5.72
C VAL A 87 8.44 -13.94 4.34
N ASP A 88 8.79 -15.22 4.16
CA ASP A 88 9.26 -15.76 2.89
C ASP A 88 8.17 -15.70 1.81
N SER A 89 6.92 -16.06 2.16
CA SER A 89 5.78 -15.99 1.23
C SER A 89 5.45 -14.56 0.78
N LEU A 90 5.70 -13.56 1.62
CA LEU A 90 5.48 -12.15 1.28
C LEU A 90 6.55 -11.60 0.34
N GLN A 91 7.80 -12.06 0.47
CA GLN A 91 8.89 -11.65 -0.43
C GLN A 91 8.79 -12.30 -1.81
N ARG A 92 8.25 -13.53 -1.88
CA ARG A 92 8.06 -14.27 -3.13
C ARG A 92 6.80 -13.87 -3.91
N LEU A 93 5.99 -12.96 -3.37
CA LEU A 93 4.76 -12.57 -4.04
C LEU A 93 5.06 -11.62 -5.19
N ASP A 94 4.65 -11.99 -6.40
CA ASP A 94 4.70 -11.12 -7.57
C ASP A 94 3.69 -9.98 -7.41
N LEU A 95 4.18 -8.84 -6.92
CA LEU A 95 3.42 -7.61 -6.87
C LEU A 95 3.34 -6.99 -8.28
N PRO A 96 2.15 -6.56 -8.71
CA PRO A 96 1.98 -5.92 -10.01
C PRO A 96 2.80 -4.63 -10.11
N ALA A 97 3.35 -4.37 -11.29
CA ALA A 97 4.10 -3.16 -11.59
C ALA A 97 3.21 -1.92 -11.34
N GLY A 98 3.62 -1.06 -10.40
CA GLY A 98 2.88 0.16 -10.03
C GLY A 98 2.45 0.24 -8.56
N VAL A 99 2.73 -0.79 -7.76
CA VAL A 99 2.53 -0.76 -6.31
C VAL A 99 3.89 -0.66 -5.61
N ASP A 100 4.08 0.42 -4.86
CA ASP A 100 5.22 0.63 -3.98
C ASP A 100 4.93 0.01 -2.60
N VAL A 101 5.82 -0.87 -2.14
CA VAL A 101 5.66 -1.61 -0.88
C VAL A 101 6.77 -1.25 0.08
N GLU A 102 6.40 -0.67 1.22
CA GLU A 102 7.32 -0.34 2.32
C GLU A 102 7.03 -1.28 3.50
N ILE A 103 7.99 -2.15 3.82
CA ILE A 103 7.91 -3.08 4.96
C ILE A 103 8.69 -2.48 6.13
N LYS A 104 8.04 -2.32 7.27
CA LYS A 104 8.66 -1.87 8.53
C LYS A 104 8.48 -2.93 9.61
N ILE A 105 9.60 -3.36 10.17
CA ILE A 105 9.63 -4.27 11.32
C ILE A 105 9.66 -3.39 12.57
N GLN A 106 8.59 -3.41 13.36
CA GLN A 106 8.56 -2.75 14.66
C GLN A 106 8.85 -3.78 15.75
N THR A 107 10.01 -3.62 16.39
CA THR A 107 10.31 -4.31 17.65
C THR A 107 9.60 -3.53 18.75
N ALA A 108 8.73 -4.21 19.50
CA ALA A 108 8.15 -3.72 20.73
C ALA A 108 8.90 -4.33 21.91
#